data_AF-A0A9X4AT19-F1
#
_entry.id   AF-A0A9X4AT19-F1
#
_cell.length_a   1.000
_cell.length_b   1.000
_cell.length_c   1.000
_cell.angle_alpha   90.00
_cell.angle_beta   90.00
_cell.angle_gamma   90.00
#
_symmetry.space_group_name_H-M   'P 1'
#
loop_
_entity.id
_entity.type
_entity.pdbx_description
1 polymer ?
#
loop_
_entity_poly.entity_id
_entity_poly.type
_entity_poly.pdbx_seq_one_letter_code
_entity_poly.pdbx_strand_id
1 'polypeptide(L)'
;MSACSSNNSEGSSEGTGASGGAGGAGGGEPAGPTPYELFLKIEPDLVANCNICHKKGGSAPAPFLAGETPEERYQTITFWPGIVTKAPEQSILLTHPESPNHGGGEAPKIPENVKPGVLEWLTAEADGLPDGNGDIGPSVRPFRPLPGGALNTVYLDALGEDFQYMSIAFFAEAIGGTSDAPTMLRLTNITVHPVVDKPLHIVHPVFTVYVPGQPGDPDPVDSFSNLDQTFTLGGDNTLGTGEVVLTNWQKGAYLGIAFELIEVYGGNAGPGTGCNDLVNFQQNVVPAMQTCMMKCHGGANPQAKGTMDLSELNVMMPSAACQEVRARIKPGDPAASQILQVTDPVQPIVHMYKFDGDLNAYNAFKTKVEPWIMAEQQ
;
A
#
# COMPACT_ATOMS: atom_id res chain seq x y z
N MET A 1 48.11 -32.98 33.54
CA MET A 1 49.04 -32.10 34.27
C MET A 1 48.30 -30.78 34.49
N SER A 2 47.57 -30.72 35.61
CA SER A 2 47.79 -29.77 36.73
C SER A 2 47.28 -28.36 36.36
N ALA A 3 46.08 -27.92 36.75
CA ALA A 3 45.55 -27.74 38.10
C ALA A 3 46.52 -26.98 39.01
N CYS A 4 46.22 -25.71 39.28
CA CYS A 4 46.70 -24.97 40.45
C CYS A 4 45.54 -24.19 41.06
N SER A 5 44.94 -24.79 42.10
CA SER A 5 44.27 -24.07 43.17
C SER A 5 45.32 -23.46 44.10
N SER A 6 45.01 -22.33 44.73
CA SER A 6 45.53 -21.95 46.05
C SER A 6 44.56 -20.99 46.73
N ASN A 7 44.13 -21.43 47.91
CA ASN A 7 43.22 -20.79 48.85
C ASN A 7 43.90 -19.68 49.68
N ASN A 8 43.02 -18.92 50.34
CA ASN A 8 43.16 -18.26 51.64
C ASN A 8 43.89 -16.91 51.72
N SER A 9 43.14 -15.88 52.07
CA SER A 9 43.23 -15.31 53.43
C SER A 9 42.00 -14.45 53.74
N GLU A 10 41.41 -14.75 54.91
CA GLU A 10 40.43 -13.93 55.59
C GLU A 10 41.10 -12.64 56.08
N GLY A 11 40.40 -11.52 55.97
CA GLY A 11 40.81 -10.22 56.49
C GLY A 11 39.59 -9.34 56.69
N SER A 12 38.98 -9.46 57.86
CA SER A 12 37.90 -8.61 58.36
C SER A 12 38.46 -7.23 58.76
N SER A 13 37.92 -6.16 58.17
CA SER A 13 38.00 -4.82 58.73
C SER A 13 36.73 -4.05 58.44
N GLU A 14 36.00 -3.71 59.51
CA GLU A 14 34.89 -2.77 59.51
C GLU A 14 35.38 -1.36 59.13
N GLY A 15 34.60 -0.69 58.27
CA GLY A 15 34.87 0.68 57.81
C GLY A 15 33.59 1.35 57.33
N THR A 16 33.06 2.17 58.24
CA THR A 16 32.02 3.23 58.16
C THR A 16 31.65 3.84 56.80
N GLY A 17 30.37 4.22 56.70
CA GLY A 17 29.67 4.70 55.50
C GLY A 17 30.07 6.06 54.89
N ALA A 18 29.71 6.18 53.61
CA ALA A 18 29.36 7.39 52.85
C ALA A 18 28.53 6.88 51.64
N SER A 19 27.21 7.06 51.53
CA SER A 19 26.45 8.30 51.25
C SER A 19 27.01 9.12 50.08
N GLY A 20 26.29 9.09 48.95
CA GLY A 20 26.30 10.15 47.95
C GLY A 20 27.03 9.85 46.64
N GLY A 21 26.31 9.28 45.68
CA GLY A 21 26.75 9.21 44.29
C GLY A 21 25.54 9.37 43.36
N ALA A 22 25.21 10.62 43.06
CA ALA A 22 24.17 11.01 42.13
C ALA A 22 24.50 10.49 40.71
N GLY A 23 23.74 9.49 40.26
CA GLY A 23 23.71 9.06 38.86
C GLY A 23 22.73 9.95 38.09
N GLY A 24 23.28 10.71 37.14
CA GLY A 24 22.59 11.80 36.46
C GLY A 24 21.28 11.40 35.79
N ALA A 25 20.26 12.22 36.03
CA ALA A 25 19.12 12.33 35.14
C ALA A 25 19.64 12.87 33.80
N GLY A 26 19.84 11.97 32.84
CA GLY A 26 19.92 12.34 31.44
C GLY A 26 18.57 12.94 31.06
N GLY A 27 18.45 14.25 31.19
CA GLY A 27 17.36 15.02 30.61
C GLY A 27 17.52 14.94 29.10
N GLY A 28 17.02 13.86 28.50
CA GLY A 28 16.69 13.88 27.09
C GLY A 28 15.77 15.07 26.88
N GLU A 29 16.05 15.87 25.85
CA GLU A 29 15.11 16.90 25.42
C GLU A 29 13.71 16.29 25.33
N PRO A 30 12.66 17.01 25.77
CA PRO A 30 11.31 16.51 25.61
C PRO A 30 11.14 16.12 24.15
N ALA A 31 10.78 14.85 23.90
CA ALA A 31 10.51 14.38 22.56
C ALA A 31 9.57 15.38 21.90
N GLY A 32 9.97 15.90 20.73
CA GLY A 32 9.14 16.80 19.95
C GLY A 32 7.77 16.18 19.66
N PRO A 33 6.80 16.99 19.16
CA PRO A 33 5.50 16.45 18.80
C PRO A 33 5.65 15.32 17.77
N THR A 34 4.89 14.26 17.97
CA THR A 34 4.80 13.15 17.01
C THR A 34 4.21 13.62 15.69
N PRO A 35 4.44 12.90 14.57
CA PRO A 35 3.81 13.22 13.30
C PRO A 35 2.28 13.31 13.39
N TYR A 36 1.63 12.45 14.18
CA TYR A 36 0.18 12.52 14.40
C TYR A 36 -0.24 13.78 15.16
N GLU A 37 0.47 14.17 16.22
CA GLU A 37 0.19 15.43 16.94
C GLU A 37 0.38 16.66 16.06
N LEU A 38 1.34 16.63 15.13
CA LEU A 38 1.50 17.66 14.10
C LEU A 38 0.33 17.66 13.11
N PHE A 39 -0.11 16.49 12.65
CA PHE A 39 -1.28 16.35 11.79
C PHE A 39 -2.55 16.92 12.46
N LEU A 40 -2.80 16.64 13.74
CA LEU A 40 -3.97 17.14 14.45
C LEU A 40 -4.04 18.69 14.49
N LYS A 41 -2.91 19.39 14.36
CA LYS A 41 -2.88 20.86 14.29
C LYS A 41 -3.36 21.39 12.95
N ILE A 42 -3.06 20.70 11.85
CA ILE A 42 -3.39 21.11 10.47
C ILE A 42 -4.68 20.48 9.95
N GLU A 43 -5.15 19.39 10.58
CA GLU A 43 -6.30 18.62 10.15
C GLU A 43 -7.58 19.46 9.98
N PRO A 44 -7.92 20.42 10.87
CA PRO A 44 -9.12 21.23 10.69
C PRO A 44 -9.08 22.06 9.41
N ASP A 45 -7.91 22.58 9.03
CA ASP A 45 -7.73 23.33 7.79
C ASP A 45 -7.77 22.41 6.56
N LEU A 46 -7.15 21.23 6.63
CA LEU A 46 -7.25 20.23 5.56
C LEU A 46 -8.70 19.79 5.36
N VAL A 47 -9.46 19.62 6.44
CA VAL A 47 -10.88 19.26 6.34
C VAL A 47 -11.70 20.39 5.75
N ALA A 48 -11.53 21.62 6.23
CA ALA A 48 -12.27 22.78 5.73
C ALA A 48 -12.05 23.03 4.24
N ASN A 49 -10.83 22.78 3.73
CA ASN A 49 -10.47 23.12 2.35
C ASN A 49 -10.51 21.93 1.38
N CYS A 50 -10.25 20.70 1.84
CA CYS A 50 -10.05 19.55 0.96
C CYS A 50 -11.11 18.45 1.15
N ASN A 51 -11.69 18.28 2.34
CA ASN A 51 -12.53 17.10 2.62
C ASN A 51 -13.79 17.04 1.77
N ILE A 52 -14.38 18.18 1.39
CA ILE A 52 -15.61 18.19 0.57
C ILE A 52 -15.46 17.37 -0.72
N CYS A 53 -14.29 17.41 -1.35
CA CYS A 53 -13.98 16.63 -2.54
C CYS A 53 -13.23 15.33 -2.22
N HIS A 54 -12.32 15.36 -1.24
CA HIS A 54 -11.40 14.25 -0.92
C HIS A 54 -11.87 13.32 0.22
N LYS A 55 -13.15 13.36 0.60
CA LYS A 55 -13.77 12.40 1.53
C LYS A 55 -14.21 11.12 0.83
N LYS A 56 -14.68 10.15 1.63
CA LYS A 56 -15.35 8.94 1.12
C LYS A 56 -16.58 9.33 0.29
N GLY A 57 -16.62 8.88 -0.96
CA GLY A 57 -17.68 9.22 -1.92
C GLY A 57 -17.69 10.70 -2.34
N GLY A 58 -16.61 11.43 -2.10
CA GLY A 58 -16.43 12.78 -2.63
C GLY A 58 -16.24 12.79 -4.15
N SER A 59 -16.30 13.98 -4.75
CA SER A 59 -16.15 14.18 -6.18
C SER A 59 -14.70 14.13 -6.67
N ALA A 60 -13.72 14.21 -5.75
CA ALA A 60 -12.34 14.05 -6.16
C ALA A 60 -12.03 12.57 -6.40
N PRO A 61 -11.17 12.29 -7.39
CA PRO A 61 -10.66 10.95 -7.59
C PRO A 61 -9.97 10.43 -6.33
N ALA A 62 -9.22 11.27 -5.60
CA ALA A 62 -8.39 10.84 -4.49
C ALA A 62 -9.05 11.01 -3.10
N PRO A 63 -9.74 10.01 -2.51
CA PRO A 63 -10.38 10.17 -1.21
C PRO A 63 -9.38 10.05 -0.04
N PHE A 64 -8.28 10.80 -0.06
CA PHE A 64 -7.22 10.72 0.98
C PHE A 64 -7.66 11.29 2.35
N LEU A 65 -8.85 11.89 2.45
CA LEU A 65 -9.49 12.28 3.72
C LEU A 65 -10.75 11.45 3.97
N ALA A 66 -10.78 10.18 3.55
CA ALA A 66 -11.94 9.31 3.65
C ALA A 66 -12.39 8.98 5.08
N GLY A 67 -11.53 9.18 6.08
CA GLY A 67 -11.84 8.88 7.48
C GLY A 67 -12.93 9.79 8.08
N GLU A 68 -13.74 9.22 8.99
CA GLU A 68 -14.77 9.94 9.73
C GLU A 68 -14.19 10.58 11.00
N THR A 69 -13.16 9.97 11.57
CA THR A 69 -12.38 10.51 12.71
C THR A 69 -11.05 11.11 12.25
N PRO A 70 -10.41 11.99 13.05
CA PRO A 70 -9.06 12.48 12.77
C PRO A 70 -8.03 11.36 12.62
N GLU A 71 -8.16 10.29 13.42
CA GLU A 71 -7.32 9.10 13.35
C GLU A 71 -7.43 8.39 11.99
N GLU A 72 -8.66 8.13 11.52
CA GLU A 72 -8.89 7.49 10.22
C GLU A 72 -8.46 8.39 9.06
N ARG A 73 -8.62 9.71 9.19
CA ARG A 73 -8.10 10.66 8.19
C ARG A 73 -6.58 10.66 8.14
N TYR A 74 -5.93 10.61 9.29
CA TYR A 74 -4.49 10.48 9.38
C TYR A 74 -3.99 9.18 8.72
N GLN A 75 -4.67 8.06 8.93
CA GLN A 75 -4.33 6.79 8.28
C GLN A 75 -4.52 6.85 6.76
N THR A 76 -5.67 7.35 6.30
CA THR A 76 -5.99 7.42 4.86
C THR A 76 -5.11 8.41 4.10
N ILE A 77 -4.73 9.54 4.72
CA ILE A 77 -3.85 10.53 4.08
C ILE A 77 -2.39 10.07 4.04
N THR A 78 -1.91 9.40 5.08
CA THR A 78 -0.52 8.89 5.13
C THR A 78 -0.31 7.65 4.26
N PHE A 79 -1.38 6.91 3.94
CA PHE A 79 -1.34 5.84 2.95
C PHE A 79 -1.29 6.36 1.50
N TRP A 80 -1.82 7.56 1.25
CA TRP A 80 -2.04 8.01 -0.12
C TRP A 80 -0.70 8.23 -0.85
N PRO A 81 -0.50 7.56 -2.02
CA PRO A 81 0.75 7.66 -2.77
C PRO A 81 1.13 9.11 -3.08
N GLY A 82 2.39 9.46 -2.82
CA GLY A 82 2.94 10.78 -3.10
C GLY A 82 2.60 11.87 -2.08
N ILE A 83 1.76 11.60 -1.06
CA ILE A 83 1.57 12.57 0.04
C ILE A 83 2.78 12.53 0.98
N VAL A 84 3.06 11.40 1.61
CA VAL A 84 4.24 11.22 2.44
C VAL A 84 5.39 10.71 1.57
N THR A 85 6.46 11.49 1.42
CA THR A 85 7.63 11.12 0.62
C THR A 85 8.93 11.43 1.38
N LYS A 86 10.09 10.97 0.88
CA LYS A 86 11.40 11.32 1.50
C LYS A 86 11.80 12.78 1.26
N ALA A 87 11.19 13.45 0.28
CA ALA A 87 11.39 14.85 -0.04
C ALA A 87 10.06 15.58 0.25
N PRO A 88 9.80 15.99 1.50
CA PRO A 88 8.51 16.56 1.93
C PRO A 88 7.97 17.65 1.02
N GLU A 89 8.84 18.50 0.49
CA GLU A 89 8.52 19.59 -0.43
C GLU A 89 7.96 19.13 -1.79
N GLN A 90 8.24 17.88 -2.18
CA GLN A 90 7.72 17.26 -3.40
C GLN A 90 6.36 16.59 -3.17
N SER A 91 5.83 16.62 -1.95
CA SER A 91 4.52 16.05 -1.64
C SER A 91 3.46 16.60 -2.59
N ILE A 92 2.61 15.70 -3.10
CA ILE A 92 1.46 16.12 -3.91
C ILE A 92 0.50 16.98 -3.10
N LEU A 93 0.50 16.88 -1.78
CA LEU A 93 -0.32 17.74 -0.93
C LEU A 93 0.16 19.19 -0.99
N LEU A 94 1.46 19.44 -1.15
CA LEU A 94 2.02 20.79 -1.28
C LEU A 94 2.01 21.30 -2.73
N THR A 95 2.20 20.41 -3.71
CA THR A 95 2.44 20.80 -5.11
C THR A 95 1.19 20.72 -5.99
N HIS A 96 0.30 19.76 -5.76
CA HIS A 96 -0.89 19.57 -6.60
C HIS A 96 -1.97 20.64 -6.42
N PRO A 97 -2.26 21.16 -5.21
CA PRO A 97 -3.32 22.16 -5.05
C PRO A 97 -3.13 23.44 -5.86
N GLU A 98 -1.89 23.77 -6.23
CA GLU A 98 -1.58 24.93 -7.08
C GLU A 98 -1.67 24.63 -8.58
N SER A 99 -1.82 23.37 -8.96
CA SER A 99 -1.89 22.95 -10.36
C SER A 99 -3.17 23.47 -11.01
N PRO A 100 -3.10 24.02 -12.24
CA PRO A 100 -4.30 24.39 -13.00
C PRO A 100 -5.19 23.19 -13.34
N ASN A 101 -4.67 21.96 -13.21
CA ASN A 101 -5.44 20.75 -13.42
C ASN A 101 -6.22 20.31 -12.17
N HIS A 102 -5.96 20.90 -11.00
CA HIS A 102 -6.68 20.59 -9.77
C HIS A 102 -8.08 21.22 -9.80
N GLY A 103 -9.11 20.39 -10.02
CA GLY A 103 -10.50 20.85 -10.15
C GLY A 103 -10.72 21.87 -11.27
N GLY A 104 -9.98 21.76 -12.39
CA GLY A 104 -10.04 22.74 -13.49
C GLY A 104 -9.51 24.12 -13.11
N GLY A 105 -8.71 24.21 -12.04
CA GLY A 105 -8.17 25.46 -11.49
C GLY A 105 -9.09 26.14 -10.48
N GLU A 106 -10.27 25.59 -10.21
CA GLU A 106 -11.24 26.14 -9.26
C GLU A 106 -11.14 25.52 -7.86
N ALA A 107 -10.40 24.43 -7.70
CA ALA A 107 -10.26 23.78 -6.42
C ALA A 107 -9.48 24.66 -5.42
N PRO A 108 -9.83 24.61 -4.11
CA PRO A 108 -9.12 25.38 -3.09
C PRO A 108 -7.63 25.06 -3.07
N LYS A 109 -6.82 26.10 -2.89
CA LYS A 109 -5.40 25.97 -2.55
C LYS A 109 -5.27 25.69 -1.06
N ILE A 110 -4.13 25.14 -0.65
CA ILE A 110 -3.75 25.16 0.77
C ILE A 110 -3.49 26.63 1.16
N PRO A 111 -4.15 27.14 2.22
CA PRO A 111 -3.90 28.50 2.70
C PRO A 111 -2.42 28.71 3.04
N GLU A 112 -1.86 29.87 2.67
CA GLU A 112 -0.43 30.16 2.89
C GLU A 112 -0.02 30.07 4.37
N ASN A 113 -0.93 30.36 5.29
CA ASN A 113 -0.68 30.23 6.74
C ASN A 113 -0.68 28.78 7.23
N VAL A 114 -1.23 27.84 6.46
CA VAL A 114 -1.33 26.41 6.80
C VAL A 114 -0.15 25.62 6.22
N LYS A 115 0.37 26.03 5.05
CA LYS A 115 1.50 25.36 4.37
C LYS A 115 2.71 25.07 5.26
N PRO A 116 3.20 25.99 6.14
CA PRO A 116 4.33 25.68 7.01
C PRO A 116 4.06 24.51 7.95
N GLY A 117 2.84 24.42 8.52
CA GLY A 117 2.46 23.31 9.39
C GLY A 117 2.31 21.99 8.62
N VAL A 118 1.81 22.05 7.38
CA VAL A 118 1.76 20.87 6.49
C VAL A 118 3.17 20.38 6.19
N LEU A 119 4.09 21.28 5.87
CA LEU A 119 5.48 20.93 5.61
C LEU A 119 6.15 20.37 6.88
N GLU A 120 5.94 20.98 8.05
CA GLU A 120 6.46 20.47 9.33
C GLU A 120 5.98 19.04 9.61
N TRP A 121 4.67 18.78 9.43
CA TRP A 121 4.12 17.44 9.55
C TRP A 121 4.75 16.46 8.56
N LEU A 122 4.82 16.82 7.27
CA LEU A 122 5.39 15.96 6.24
C LEU A 122 6.87 15.69 6.45
N THR A 123 7.63 16.64 6.99
CA THR A 123 9.02 16.45 7.40
C THR A 123 9.11 15.41 8.51
N ALA A 124 8.28 15.52 9.55
CA ALA A 124 8.26 14.54 10.63
C ALA A 124 7.87 13.14 10.15
N GLU A 125 6.92 13.02 9.20
CA GLU A 125 6.61 11.75 8.55
C GLU A 125 7.82 11.21 7.75
N ALA A 126 8.47 12.07 6.97
CA ALA A 126 9.59 11.70 6.12
C ALA A 126 10.81 11.21 6.91
N ASP A 127 11.10 11.85 8.04
CA ASP A 127 12.15 11.44 8.97
C ASP A 127 11.84 10.07 9.59
N GLY A 128 10.56 9.77 9.81
CA GLY A 128 10.09 8.48 10.30
C GLY A 128 9.97 7.39 9.24
N LEU A 129 10.12 7.71 7.95
CA LEU A 129 10.04 6.71 6.88
C LEU A 129 11.25 5.76 6.98
N PRO A 130 11.03 4.44 7.10
CA PRO A 130 12.14 3.50 7.07
C PRO A 130 12.85 3.53 5.71
N ASP A 131 14.18 3.52 5.75
CA ASP A 131 14.99 3.13 4.60
C ASP A 131 14.87 1.59 4.55
N GLY A 132 14.13 1.04 3.58
CA GLY A 132 13.85 -0.41 3.54
C GLY A 132 15.11 -1.26 3.74
N ASN A 133 14.99 -2.41 4.41
CA ASN A 133 16.13 -3.29 4.65
C ASN A 133 16.66 -3.87 3.32
N GLY A 134 17.78 -3.33 2.84
CA GLY A 134 18.47 -3.83 1.65
C GLY A 134 19.17 -5.18 1.84
N ASP A 135 19.17 -5.73 3.05
CA ASP A 135 19.96 -6.92 3.41
C ASP A 135 19.30 -8.25 3.03
N ILE A 136 17.99 -8.27 2.74
CA ILE A 136 17.24 -9.51 2.41
C ILE A 136 17.18 -9.75 0.89
N GLY A 137 17.40 -8.72 0.07
CA GLY A 137 17.35 -8.77 -1.39
C GLY A 137 16.52 -7.63 -1.99
N PRO A 138 15.98 -7.81 -3.22
CA PRO A 138 15.06 -6.85 -3.80
C PRO A 138 13.86 -6.63 -2.87
N SER A 139 13.45 -5.38 -2.69
CA SER A 139 12.37 -5.04 -1.77
C SER A 139 11.51 -3.89 -2.27
N VAL A 140 10.24 -3.93 -1.90
CA VAL A 140 9.34 -2.79 -2.08
C VAL A 140 9.55 -1.81 -0.93
N ARG A 141 9.43 -0.53 -1.24
CA ARG A 141 9.51 0.52 -0.22
C ARG A 141 8.43 0.29 0.85
N PRO A 142 8.76 0.43 2.15
CA PRO A 142 7.75 0.27 3.18
C PRO A 142 6.61 1.28 3.06
N PHE A 143 5.40 0.83 3.37
CA PHE A 143 4.15 1.59 3.25
C PHE A 143 3.28 1.33 4.48
N ARG A 144 2.32 2.20 4.79
CA ARG A 144 1.36 1.93 5.87
C ARG A 144 0.20 1.12 5.33
N PRO A 145 -0.04 -0.13 5.73
CA PRO A 145 -1.23 -0.82 5.29
C PRO A 145 -2.49 -0.11 5.81
N LEU A 146 -3.56 -0.09 5.02
CA LEU A 146 -4.89 0.31 5.48
C LEU A 146 -5.47 -0.82 6.34
N PRO A 147 -5.67 -0.60 7.65
CA PRO A 147 -6.28 -1.60 8.53
C PRO A 147 -7.81 -1.65 8.32
N GLY A 148 -8.47 -2.56 9.04
CA GLY A 148 -9.94 -2.68 9.03
C GLY A 148 -10.50 -3.53 7.89
N GLY A 149 -9.69 -4.43 7.32
CA GLY A 149 -10.09 -5.32 6.24
C GLY A 149 -10.16 -4.63 4.87
N ALA A 150 -9.53 -3.46 4.72
CA ALA A 150 -9.43 -2.79 3.43
C ALA A 150 -8.44 -3.50 2.50
N LEU A 151 -8.71 -3.45 1.19
CA LEU A 151 -7.79 -3.96 0.18
C LEU A 151 -6.57 -3.05 0.08
N ASN A 152 -5.40 -3.65 0.22
CA ASN A 152 -4.09 -3.06 0.00
C ASN A 152 -3.54 -3.59 -1.31
N THR A 153 -2.80 -2.74 -2.04
CA THR A 153 -2.12 -3.15 -3.27
C THR A 153 -0.74 -2.52 -3.29
N VAL A 154 0.27 -3.36 -3.40
CA VAL A 154 1.68 -3.00 -3.43
C VAL A 154 2.19 -3.18 -4.84
N TYR A 155 2.60 -2.08 -5.46
CA TYR A 155 3.15 -2.07 -6.81
C TYR A 155 4.62 -2.44 -6.81
N LEU A 156 5.03 -3.23 -7.80
CA LEU A 156 6.38 -3.76 -7.89
C LEU A 156 7.30 -2.92 -8.78
N ASP A 157 6.81 -1.81 -9.35
CA ASP A 157 7.56 -0.92 -10.25
C ASP A 157 8.88 -0.41 -9.63
N ALA A 158 8.93 -0.27 -8.30
CA ALA A 158 10.13 0.13 -7.58
C ALA A 158 11.29 -0.88 -7.71
N LEU A 159 10.99 -2.13 -8.12
CA LEU A 159 11.97 -3.19 -8.35
C LEU A 159 12.62 -3.11 -9.75
N GLY A 160 12.08 -2.31 -10.66
CA GLY A 160 12.63 -2.10 -12.00
C GLY A 160 11.57 -2.15 -13.11
N GLU A 161 11.99 -1.79 -14.34
CA GLU A 161 11.10 -1.71 -15.51
C GLU A 161 10.44 -3.05 -15.85
N ASP A 162 11.10 -4.17 -15.58
CA ASP A 162 10.56 -5.51 -15.84
C ASP A 162 9.31 -5.81 -15.01
N PHE A 163 9.19 -5.21 -13.82
CA PHE A 163 8.09 -5.40 -12.87
C PHE A 163 6.98 -4.38 -12.98
N GLN A 164 7.07 -3.43 -13.93
CA GLN A 164 5.97 -2.50 -14.19
C GLN A 164 4.66 -3.26 -14.41
N TYR A 165 3.57 -2.71 -13.89
CA TYR A 165 2.23 -3.28 -14.00
C TYR A 165 1.93 -4.46 -13.06
N MET A 166 2.95 -5.00 -12.40
CA MET A 166 2.79 -6.10 -11.45
C MET A 166 2.52 -5.60 -10.03
N SER A 167 1.76 -6.38 -9.26
CA SER A 167 1.43 -6.01 -7.88
C SER A 167 1.16 -7.20 -6.99
N ILE A 168 1.26 -7.00 -5.68
CA ILE A 168 0.75 -7.92 -4.66
C ILE A 168 -0.43 -7.24 -3.96
N ALA A 169 -1.57 -7.91 -3.87
CA ALA A 169 -2.76 -7.39 -3.19
C ALA A 169 -3.14 -8.27 -1.99
N PHE A 170 -3.72 -7.67 -0.96
CA PHE A 170 -4.17 -8.38 0.25
C PHE A 170 -5.14 -7.53 1.06
N PHE A 171 -5.92 -8.15 1.94
CA PHE A 171 -6.67 -7.44 2.98
C PHE A 171 -5.87 -7.43 4.28
N ALA A 172 -5.88 -6.30 5.01
CA ALA A 172 -5.17 -6.17 6.27
C ALA A 172 -6.13 -5.88 7.44
N GLU A 173 -6.04 -6.66 8.50
CA GLU A 173 -6.85 -6.52 9.71
C GLU A 173 -5.94 -6.50 10.94
N ALA A 174 -6.00 -5.41 11.72
CA ALA A 174 -5.28 -5.33 12.99
C ALA A 174 -6.07 -6.12 14.04
N ILE A 175 -5.40 -7.07 14.70
CA ILE A 175 -6.02 -7.99 15.68
C ILE A 175 -5.16 -8.14 16.94
N GLY A 176 -5.73 -8.78 17.97
CA GLY A 176 -5.09 -8.89 19.28
C GLY A 176 -5.07 -7.56 20.05
N GLY A 177 -4.69 -7.60 21.33
CA GLY A 177 -4.61 -6.40 22.16
C GLY A 177 -5.94 -5.65 22.31
N THR A 178 -5.87 -4.31 22.22
CA THR A 178 -7.05 -3.40 22.20
C THR A 178 -7.14 -2.71 20.84
N SER A 179 -8.27 -2.06 20.54
CA SER A 179 -8.44 -1.30 19.30
C SER A 179 -7.39 -0.19 19.11
N ASP A 180 -6.91 0.40 20.22
CA ASP A 180 -5.91 1.47 20.20
C ASP A 180 -4.47 0.96 20.29
N ALA A 181 -4.29 -0.31 20.63
CA ALA A 181 -2.99 -0.97 20.72
C ALA A 181 -3.09 -2.43 20.24
N PRO A 182 -3.39 -2.64 18.94
CA PRO A 182 -3.32 -3.97 18.35
C PRO A 182 -1.89 -4.50 18.42
N THR A 183 -1.77 -5.80 18.67
CA THR A 183 -0.47 -6.47 18.82
C THR A 183 -0.13 -7.35 17.62
N MET A 184 -1.04 -7.49 16.66
CA MET A 184 -0.86 -8.33 15.48
C MET A 184 -1.52 -7.69 14.25
N LEU A 185 -1.00 -8.02 13.07
CA LEU A 185 -1.64 -7.71 11.79
C LEU A 185 -1.86 -9.00 11.02
N ARG A 186 -3.12 -9.28 10.68
CA ARG A 186 -3.50 -10.39 9.81
C ARG A 186 -3.63 -9.90 8.38
N LEU A 187 -2.90 -10.53 7.48
CA LEU A 187 -3.05 -10.32 6.04
C LEU A 187 -3.78 -11.54 5.46
N THR A 188 -4.78 -11.32 4.61
CA THR A 188 -5.56 -12.40 3.98
C THR A 188 -5.77 -12.14 2.50
N ASN A 189 -6.07 -13.21 1.76
CA ASN A 189 -6.25 -13.18 0.31
C ASN A 189 -5.04 -12.54 -0.39
N ILE A 190 -3.84 -12.96 0.00
CA ILE A 190 -2.60 -12.43 -0.56
C ILE A 190 -2.45 -12.99 -1.98
N THR A 191 -2.61 -12.12 -2.97
CA THR A 191 -2.60 -12.49 -4.39
C THR A 191 -1.55 -11.72 -5.16
N VAL A 192 -0.83 -12.44 -6.02
CA VAL A 192 0.17 -11.88 -6.94
C VAL A 192 -0.50 -11.63 -8.29
N HIS A 193 -0.33 -10.43 -8.83
CA HIS A 193 -0.87 -10.05 -10.13
C HIS A 193 0.29 -9.87 -11.10
N PRO A 194 0.72 -10.93 -11.81
CA PRO A 194 1.63 -10.80 -12.94
C PRO A 194 0.90 -10.14 -14.12
N VAL A 195 1.66 -9.77 -15.16
CA VAL A 195 1.12 -9.25 -16.42
C VAL A 195 1.41 -10.18 -17.58
N VAL A 196 0.80 -9.88 -18.74
CA VAL A 196 0.92 -10.71 -19.94
C VAL A 196 2.38 -10.94 -20.33
N ASP A 197 2.68 -12.18 -20.74
CA ASP A 197 4.00 -12.65 -21.19
C ASP A 197 5.16 -12.44 -20.20
N LYS A 198 4.83 -12.07 -18.95
CA LYS A 198 5.79 -11.85 -17.86
C LYS A 198 5.36 -12.63 -16.61
N PRO A 199 5.54 -13.96 -16.58
CA PRO A 199 5.41 -14.73 -15.36
C PRO A 199 6.32 -14.17 -14.28
N LEU A 200 5.82 -14.11 -13.05
CA LEU A 200 6.58 -13.60 -11.92
C LEU A 200 7.01 -14.79 -11.06
N HIS A 201 8.31 -15.03 -10.97
CA HIS A 201 8.87 -16.03 -10.08
C HIS A 201 9.28 -15.34 -8.78
N ILE A 202 8.74 -15.82 -7.66
CA ILE A 202 9.00 -15.30 -6.32
C ILE A 202 9.52 -16.45 -5.47
N VAL A 203 10.66 -16.20 -4.83
CA VAL A 203 11.25 -17.07 -3.82
C VAL A 203 11.32 -16.32 -2.50
N HIS A 204 10.82 -16.95 -1.44
CA HIS A 204 10.98 -16.53 -0.06
C HIS A 204 10.67 -15.04 0.17
N PRO A 205 9.40 -14.61 0.00
CA PRO A 205 8.98 -13.27 0.34
C PRO A 205 8.93 -13.09 1.86
N VAL A 206 9.58 -12.07 2.37
CA VAL A 206 9.62 -11.73 3.79
C VAL A 206 8.85 -10.43 4.03
N PHE A 207 7.73 -10.53 4.74
CA PHE A 207 7.04 -9.35 5.27
C PHE A 207 7.83 -8.80 6.45
N THR A 208 8.02 -7.48 6.51
CA THR A 208 8.79 -6.83 7.58
C THR A 208 8.01 -5.67 8.17
N VAL A 209 7.92 -5.61 9.49
CA VAL A 209 7.29 -4.53 10.24
C VAL A 209 8.33 -3.47 10.58
N TYR A 210 8.04 -2.21 10.29
CA TYR A 210 8.91 -1.08 10.61
C TYR A 210 8.19 -0.13 11.54
N VAL A 211 8.52 -0.18 12.83
CA VAL A 211 8.08 0.83 13.79
C VAL A 211 8.87 2.11 13.52
N PRO A 212 8.24 3.30 13.46
CA PRO A 212 8.95 4.55 13.21
C PRO A 212 10.17 4.72 14.13
N GLY A 213 11.33 5.02 13.54
CA GLY A 213 12.59 5.19 14.26
C GLY A 213 13.25 3.91 14.78
N GLN A 214 12.71 2.72 14.45
CA GLN A 214 13.30 1.43 14.78
C GLN A 214 13.80 0.71 13.51
N PRO A 215 14.75 -0.23 13.64
CA PRO A 215 15.08 -1.16 12.57
C PRO A 215 13.85 -1.98 12.14
N GLY A 216 13.87 -2.48 10.90
CA GLY A 216 12.85 -3.42 10.43
C GLY A 216 12.89 -4.73 11.20
N ASP A 217 11.73 -5.22 11.61
CA ASP A 217 11.53 -6.49 12.31
C ASP A 217 10.78 -7.47 11.39
N PRO A 218 11.46 -8.47 10.80
CA PRO A 218 10.86 -9.39 9.85
C PRO A 218 9.77 -10.25 10.50
N ASP A 219 8.92 -10.88 9.68
CA ASP A 219 7.94 -11.86 10.13
C ASP A 219 8.61 -12.90 11.06
N PRO A 220 8.27 -12.95 12.36
CA PRO A 220 8.95 -13.82 13.31
C PRO A 220 8.82 -15.31 13.01
N VAL A 221 7.79 -15.71 12.26
CA VAL A 221 7.55 -17.10 11.87
C VAL A 221 8.24 -17.45 10.56
N ASP A 222 8.59 -16.44 9.76
CA ASP A 222 9.06 -16.58 8.39
C ASP A 222 8.10 -17.44 7.55
N SER A 223 6.85 -16.95 7.47
CA SER A 223 5.69 -17.71 7.00
C SER A 223 5.80 -18.22 5.56
N PHE A 224 6.71 -17.65 4.77
CA PHE A 224 6.96 -18.02 3.37
C PHE A 224 8.41 -18.48 3.12
N SER A 225 9.14 -18.89 4.16
CA SER A 225 10.52 -19.41 4.09
C SER A 225 10.76 -20.50 3.04
N ASN A 226 9.74 -21.29 2.72
CA ASN A 226 9.81 -22.38 1.76
C ASN A 226 9.09 -22.09 0.43
N LEU A 227 8.66 -20.85 0.20
CA LEU A 227 7.97 -20.48 -1.02
C LEU A 227 8.96 -20.35 -2.18
N ASP A 228 8.69 -21.09 -3.25
CA ASP A 228 9.30 -20.98 -4.56
C ASP A 228 8.16 -21.22 -5.56
N GLN A 229 7.64 -20.14 -6.14
CA GLN A 229 6.43 -20.19 -6.96
C GLN A 229 6.54 -19.25 -8.15
N THR A 230 6.14 -19.74 -9.32
CA THR A 230 5.95 -18.92 -10.52
C THR A 230 4.46 -18.63 -10.70
N PHE A 231 4.14 -17.34 -10.79
CA PHE A 231 2.81 -16.80 -11.02
C PHE A 231 2.63 -16.46 -12.49
N THR A 232 1.55 -16.93 -13.08
CA THR A 232 1.19 -16.66 -14.48
C THR A 232 -0.18 -16.00 -14.57
N LEU A 233 -0.40 -15.27 -15.66
CA LEU A 233 -1.73 -14.72 -15.93
C LEU A 233 -2.73 -15.87 -16.12
N GLY A 234 -3.83 -15.86 -15.36
CA GLY A 234 -4.87 -16.91 -15.38
C GLY A 234 -4.58 -18.14 -14.52
N GLY A 235 -3.43 -18.21 -13.84
CA GLY A 235 -3.11 -19.26 -12.87
C GLY A 235 -3.73 -19.04 -11.48
N ASP A 236 -3.47 -19.98 -10.56
CA ASP A 236 -3.68 -19.71 -9.13
C ASP A 236 -2.60 -18.74 -8.66
N ASN A 237 -3.07 -17.54 -8.36
CA ASN A 237 -2.23 -16.41 -8.02
C ASN A 237 -2.15 -16.16 -6.51
N THR A 238 -2.59 -17.12 -5.70
CA THR A 238 -2.47 -17.08 -4.24
C THR A 238 -1.00 -17.24 -3.84
N LEU A 239 -0.47 -16.31 -3.05
CA LEU A 239 0.89 -16.38 -2.51
C LEU A 239 0.92 -17.37 -1.34
N GLY A 240 1.51 -18.55 -1.53
CA GLY A 240 1.57 -19.59 -0.50
C GLY A 240 0.18 -20.01 -0.04
N THR A 241 -0.14 -19.82 1.24
CA THR A 241 -1.48 -20.10 1.80
C THR A 241 -2.47 -18.95 1.60
N GLY A 242 -2.01 -17.79 1.11
CA GLY A 242 -2.81 -16.57 1.00
C GLY A 242 -3.05 -15.84 2.32
N GLU A 243 -2.35 -16.22 3.40
CA GLU A 243 -2.50 -15.63 4.73
C GLU A 243 -1.17 -15.54 5.48
N VAL A 244 -0.96 -14.44 6.22
CA VAL A 244 0.12 -14.30 7.22
C VAL A 244 -0.38 -13.54 8.44
N VAL A 245 0.12 -13.87 9.63
CA VAL A 245 -0.14 -13.14 10.87
C VAL A 245 1.18 -12.61 11.43
N LEU A 246 1.37 -11.30 11.33
CA LEU A 246 2.56 -10.61 11.83
C LEU A 246 2.38 -10.33 13.32
N THR A 247 3.02 -11.13 14.16
CA THR A 247 2.88 -11.09 15.63
C THR A 247 3.70 -9.99 16.31
N ASN A 248 4.54 -9.31 15.54
CA ASN A 248 5.36 -8.17 15.96
C ASN A 248 4.74 -6.81 15.56
N TRP A 249 3.51 -6.80 15.04
CA TRP A 249 2.85 -5.58 14.62
C TRP A 249 2.63 -4.58 15.76
N GLN A 250 2.81 -3.31 15.46
CA GLN A 250 2.44 -2.19 16.33
C GLN A 250 1.62 -1.17 15.56
N LYS A 251 0.67 -0.52 16.22
CA LYS A 251 -0.16 0.52 15.61
C LYS A 251 0.72 1.63 15.03
N GLY A 252 0.44 2.01 13.78
CA GLY A 252 1.17 3.05 13.06
C GLY A 252 2.49 2.60 12.44
N ALA A 253 2.86 1.32 12.57
CA ALA A 253 4.02 0.77 11.86
C ALA A 253 3.81 0.76 10.33
N TYR A 254 4.92 0.68 9.61
CA TYR A 254 4.95 0.42 8.17
C TYR A 254 5.15 -1.08 7.93
N LEU A 255 4.70 -1.53 6.77
CA LEU A 255 4.91 -2.87 6.24
C LEU A 255 5.82 -2.77 5.02
N GLY A 256 6.84 -3.62 4.93
CA GLY A 256 7.63 -3.84 3.72
C GLY A 256 7.56 -5.30 3.29
N ILE A 257 7.95 -5.55 2.05
CA ILE A 257 8.07 -6.89 1.47
C ILE A 257 9.45 -6.97 0.80
N ALA A 258 10.28 -7.89 1.25
CA ALA A 258 11.54 -8.22 0.62
C ALA A 258 11.47 -9.63 0.03
N PHE A 259 12.38 -9.94 -0.90
CA PHE A 259 12.41 -11.23 -1.57
C PHE A 259 13.85 -11.74 -1.58
N GLU A 260 14.04 -13.04 -1.36
CA GLU A 260 15.32 -13.68 -1.70
C GLU A 260 15.55 -13.60 -3.22
N LEU A 261 14.51 -13.91 -3.99
CA LEU A 261 14.48 -13.71 -5.43
C LEU A 261 13.09 -13.24 -5.87
N ILE A 262 13.09 -12.27 -6.77
CA ILE A 262 11.92 -11.92 -7.55
C ILE A 262 12.40 -11.60 -8.97
N GLU A 263 11.85 -12.28 -9.96
CA GLU A 263 12.26 -12.13 -11.36
C GLU A 263 11.11 -12.39 -12.32
N VAL A 264 11.20 -11.78 -13.51
CA VAL A 264 10.32 -12.16 -14.61
C VAL A 264 10.86 -13.45 -15.23
N TYR A 265 10.17 -14.56 -14.97
CA TYR A 265 10.62 -15.88 -15.36
C TYR A 265 10.23 -16.19 -16.81
N GLY A 266 11.21 -16.63 -17.59
CA GLY A 266 10.98 -17.31 -18.85
C GLY A 266 10.68 -16.43 -20.07
N GLY A 267 10.63 -15.09 -19.96
CA GLY A 267 10.69 -14.06 -21.03
C GLY A 267 9.85 -14.24 -22.32
N ASN A 268 9.06 -15.30 -22.41
CA ASN A 268 8.40 -15.88 -23.57
C ASN A 268 7.51 -17.05 -23.07
N ALA A 269 6.99 -16.99 -21.83
CA ALA A 269 5.96 -17.94 -21.46
C ALA A 269 4.82 -17.75 -22.45
N GLY A 270 4.54 -18.82 -23.21
CA GLY A 270 3.77 -18.78 -24.45
C GLY A 270 2.45 -18.03 -24.30
N PRO A 271 1.86 -17.62 -25.44
CA PRO A 271 0.86 -16.57 -25.54
C PRO A 271 -0.10 -16.67 -24.37
N GLY A 272 0.02 -15.74 -23.41
CA GLY A 272 -0.87 -15.70 -22.25
C GLY A 272 -2.28 -15.84 -22.81
N THR A 273 -3.03 -16.85 -22.35
CA THR A 273 -4.35 -17.15 -22.91
C THR A 273 -5.13 -15.86 -22.91
N GLY A 274 -5.28 -15.28 -24.11
CA GLY A 274 -5.98 -14.02 -24.28
C GLY A 274 -7.37 -14.16 -23.70
N CYS A 275 -8.07 -13.05 -23.50
CA CYS A 275 -9.44 -13.12 -23.02
C CYS A 275 -10.25 -14.17 -23.76
N ASN A 276 -10.91 -15.03 -22.98
CA ASN A 276 -11.70 -16.12 -23.52
C ASN A 276 -12.85 -15.58 -24.38
N ASP A 277 -13.37 -14.40 -24.02
CA ASP A 277 -14.45 -13.72 -24.74
C ASP A 277 -14.06 -12.28 -25.12
N LEU A 278 -13.02 -12.16 -25.96
CA LEU A 278 -12.56 -10.87 -26.48
C LEU A 278 -13.66 -10.09 -27.22
N VAL A 279 -14.62 -10.79 -27.85
CA VAL A 279 -15.76 -10.15 -28.53
C VAL A 279 -16.65 -9.44 -27.54
N ASN A 280 -17.03 -10.09 -26.43
CA ASN A 280 -17.82 -9.48 -25.38
C ASN A 280 -17.04 -8.38 -24.64
N PHE A 281 -15.74 -8.57 -24.41
CA PHE A 281 -14.87 -7.50 -23.89
C PHE A 281 -14.95 -6.25 -24.78
N GLN A 282 -14.78 -6.41 -26.09
CA GLN A 282 -14.85 -5.30 -27.03
C GLN A 282 -16.23 -4.63 -27.07
N GLN A 283 -17.31 -5.42 -27.02
CA GLN A 283 -18.67 -4.90 -27.13
C GLN A 283 -19.17 -4.21 -25.86
N ASN A 284 -18.78 -4.71 -24.68
CA ASN A 284 -19.37 -4.31 -23.41
C ASN A 284 -18.38 -3.65 -22.46
N VAL A 285 -17.16 -4.18 -22.33
CA VAL A 285 -16.16 -3.70 -21.37
C VAL A 285 -15.43 -2.46 -21.89
N VAL A 286 -15.03 -2.46 -23.16
CA VAL A 286 -14.34 -1.30 -23.78
C VAL A 286 -15.14 0.00 -23.65
N PRO A 287 -16.45 0.06 -23.97
CA PRO A 287 -17.23 1.28 -23.76
C PRO A 287 -17.35 1.66 -22.28
N ALA A 288 -17.46 0.67 -21.39
CA ALA A 288 -17.63 0.90 -19.96
C ALA A 288 -16.34 1.42 -19.29
N MET A 289 -15.17 1.07 -19.82
CA MET A 289 -13.86 1.47 -19.28
C MET A 289 -13.28 2.75 -19.89
N GLN A 290 -13.97 3.41 -20.83
CA GLN A 290 -13.47 4.64 -21.46
C GLN A 290 -13.07 5.71 -20.45
N THR A 291 -13.87 5.91 -19.40
CA THR A 291 -13.55 6.88 -18.35
C THR A 291 -12.27 6.51 -17.61
N CYS A 292 -12.09 5.22 -17.27
CA CYS A 292 -10.90 4.73 -16.59
C CYS A 292 -9.65 4.93 -17.45
N MET A 293 -9.74 4.60 -18.74
CA MET A 293 -8.67 4.81 -19.71
C MET A 293 -8.32 6.31 -19.85
N MET A 294 -9.30 7.15 -20.20
CA MET A 294 -9.05 8.56 -20.52
C MET A 294 -8.53 9.36 -19.31
N LYS A 295 -9.03 9.06 -18.10
CA LYS A 295 -8.65 9.82 -16.91
C LYS A 295 -7.36 9.33 -16.27
N CYS A 296 -7.09 8.03 -16.29
CA CYS A 296 -6.07 7.42 -15.43
C CYS A 296 -5.21 6.40 -16.17
N HIS A 297 -5.81 5.32 -16.63
CA HIS A 297 -5.11 4.08 -16.99
C HIS A 297 -4.57 4.03 -18.42
N GLY A 298 -4.97 4.95 -19.30
CA GLY A 298 -4.47 5.04 -20.68
C GLY A 298 -3.58 6.25 -20.95
N GLY A 299 -3.31 7.08 -19.93
CA GLY A 299 -2.68 8.40 -20.09
C GLY A 299 -1.29 8.52 -19.44
N ALA A 300 -0.93 9.75 -19.07
CA ALA A 300 0.38 10.09 -18.51
C ALA A 300 0.53 9.83 -17.00
N ASN A 301 -0.44 9.18 -16.34
CA ASN A 301 -0.32 8.80 -14.94
C ASN A 301 0.45 7.47 -14.86
N PRO A 302 1.77 7.48 -14.56
CA PRO A 302 2.58 6.28 -14.61
C PRO A 302 2.13 5.25 -13.57
N GLN A 303 1.58 5.70 -12.44
CA GLN A 303 1.11 4.80 -11.39
C GLN A 303 -0.20 4.09 -11.79
N ALA A 304 -1.17 4.83 -12.34
CA ALA A 304 -2.43 4.23 -12.78
C ALA A 304 -2.21 3.31 -13.98
N LYS A 305 -1.42 3.77 -14.97
CA LYS A 305 -0.97 2.91 -16.06
C LYS A 305 -0.29 1.68 -15.47
N GLY A 306 0.65 1.89 -14.54
CA GLY A 306 1.35 0.93 -13.67
C GLY A 306 0.47 -0.05 -12.88
N THR A 307 -0.83 0.18 -12.82
CA THR A 307 -1.79 -0.72 -12.14
C THR A 307 -2.52 -1.60 -13.15
N MET A 308 -2.88 -1.02 -14.28
CA MET A 308 -3.63 -1.65 -15.35
C MET A 308 -3.47 -0.74 -16.56
N ASP A 309 -2.78 -1.21 -17.61
CA ASP A 309 -2.54 -0.39 -18.79
C ASP A 309 -3.72 -0.49 -19.76
N LEU A 310 -4.48 0.60 -19.88
CA LEU A 310 -5.61 0.70 -20.82
C LEU A 310 -5.24 1.49 -22.08
N SER A 311 -3.97 1.78 -22.34
CA SER A 311 -3.56 2.58 -23.52
C SER A 311 -3.92 1.92 -24.85
N GLU A 312 -4.10 0.60 -24.87
CA GLU A 312 -4.56 -0.16 -26.05
C GLU A 312 -6.07 -0.46 -26.05
N LEU A 313 -6.86 0.12 -25.15
CA LEU A 313 -8.30 -0.20 -25.03
C LEU A 313 -9.11 0.11 -26.30
N ASN A 314 -8.69 1.12 -27.07
CA ASN A 314 -9.39 1.59 -28.27
C ASN A 314 -8.86 1.03 -29.59
N VAL A 315 -7.89 0.12 -29.56
CA VAL A 315 -7.43 -0.54 -30.79
C VAL A 315 -8.51 -1.49 -31.31
N MET A 316 -8.50 -1.78 -32.62
CA MET A 316 -9.54 -2.58 -33.29
C MET A 316 -9.74 -3.96 -32.64
N MET A 317 -8.67 -4.54 -32.09
CA MET A 317 -8.67 -5.81 -31.36
C MET A 317 -7.92 -5.60 -30.04
N PRO A 318 -8.61 -5.21 -28.96
CA PRO A 318 -7.97 -4.76 -27.72
C PRO A 318 -7.50 -5.92 -26.84
N SER A 319 -6.72 -6.85 -27.41
CA SER A 319 -6.28 -8.06 -26.71
C SER A 319 -5.39 -7.75 -25.51
N ALA A 320 -4.46 -6.80 -25.64
CA ALA A 320 -3.56 -6.41 -24.56
C ALA A 320 -4.34 -5.77 -23.40
N ALA A 321 -5.16 -4.74 -23.69
CA ALA A 321 -6.02 -4.12 -22.67
C ALA A 321 -6.98 -5.14 -22.04
N CYS A 322 -7.47 -6.11 -22.81
CA CYS A 322 -8.29 -7.18 -22.27
C CYS A 322 -7.54 -8.04 -21.26
N GLN A 323 -6.30 -8.44 -21.58
CA GLN A 323 -5.46 -9.21 -20.66
C GLN A 323 -5.14 -8.42 -19.38
N GLU A 324 -4.85 -7.13 -19.50
CA GLU A 324 -4.63 -6.22 -18.37
C GLU A 324 -5.84 -6.19 -17.43
N VAL A 325 -7.06 -6.07 -18.00
CA VAL A 325 -8.29 -6.11 -17.21
C VAL A 325 -8.53 -7.52 -16.64
N ARG A 326 -8.24 -8.58 -17.40
CA ARG A 326 -8.40 -9.97 -16.96
C ARG A 326 -7.51 -10.30 -15.76
N ALA A 327 -6.32 -9.70 -15.66
CA ALA A 327 -5.42 -9.85 -14.51
C ALA A 327 -6.03 -9.34 -13.18
N ARG A 328 -7.10 -8.53 -13.27
CA ARG A 328 -7.74 -7.80 -12.18
C ARG A 328 -9.16 -8.31 -11.88
N ILE A 329 -9.52 -9.47 -12.41
CA ILE A 329 -10.79 -10.13 -12.11
C ILE A 329 -10.54 -11.51 -11.51
N LYS A 330 -11.53 -12.03 -10.81
CA LYS A 330 -11.64 -13.46 -10.53
C LYS A 330 -12.62 -14.05 -11.54
N PRO A 331 -12.15 -14.82 -12.53
CA PRO A 331 -13.02 -15.35 -13.57
C PRO A 331 -14.20 -16.16 -12.98
N GLY A 332 -15.42 -15.88 -13.43
CA GLY A 332 -16.64 -16.50 -12.91
C GLY A 332 -17.15 -15.94 -11.57
N ASP A 333 -16.46 -14.97 -10.97
CA ASP A 333 -16.83 -14.38 -9.68
C ASP A 333 -16.71 -12.84 -9.73
N PRO A 334 -17.73 -12.14 -10.25
CA PRO A 334 -17.70 -10.69 -10.33
C PRO A 334 -17.63 -10.00 -8.96
N ALA A 335 -18.26 -10.56 -7.93
CA ALA A 335 -18.24 -9.97 -6.60
C ALA A 335 -16.84 -9.95 -5.97
N ALA A 336 -16.00 -10.94 -6.30
CA ALA A 336 -14.61 -11.02 -5.87
C ALA A 336 -13.62 -10.35 -6.84
N SER A 337 -14.08 -9.75 -7.94
CA SER A 337 -13.20 -9.16 -8.95
C SER A 337 -12.75 -7.75 -8.56
N GLN A 338 -11.44 -7.52 -8.56
CA GLN A 338 -10.81 -6.28 -8.07
C GLN A 338 -11.38 -5.04 -8.78
N ILE A 339 -11.56 -5.07 -10.10
CA ILE A 339 -12.07 -3.90 -10.86
C ILE A 339 -13.46 -3.43 -10.39
N LEU A 340 -14.29 -4.35 -9.88
CA LEU A 340 -15.61 -4.01 -9.33
C LEU A 340 -15.48 -3.55 -7.87
N GLN A 341 -14.64 -4.21 -7.08
CA GLN A 341 -14.43 -3.88 -5.67
C GLN A 341 -13.78 -2.49 -5.46
N VAL A 342 -12.74 -2.17 -6.23
CA VAL A 342 -11.98 -0.92 -6.08
C VAL A 342 -12.79 0.29 -6.53
N THR A 343 -13.65 0.13 -7.55
CA THR A 343 -14.47 1.23 -8.10
C THR A 343 -15.83 1.38 -7.43
N ASP A 344 -16.21 0.44 -6.55
CA ASP A 344 -17.46 0.50 -5.80
C ASP A 344 -17.48 1.73 -4.86
N PRO A 345 -18.46 2.64 -5.00
CA PRO A 345 -18.61 3.82 -4.14
C PRO A 345 -18.77 3.52 -2.64
N VAL A 346 -19.32 2.36 -2.28
CA VAL A 346 -19.61 2.04 -0.87
C VAL A 346 -18.47 1.29 -0.17
N GLN A 347 -17.61 0.61 -0.94
CA GLN A 347 -16.51 -0.16 -0.39
C GLN A 347 -15.44 0.77 0.23
N PRO A 348 -14.87 0.41 1.39
CA PRO A 348 -13.78 1.15 2.02
C PRO A 348 -12.42 0.91 1.35
N ILE A 349 -12.41 0.40 0.11
CA ILE A 349 -11.19 0.16 -0.66
C ILE A 349 -10.70 1.47 -1.27
N VAL A 350 -9.42 1.81 -1.10
CA VAL A 350 -8.84 3.02 -1.67
C VAL A 350 -8.59 2.85 -3.17
N HIS A 351 -9.26 3.66 -3.97
CA HIS A 351 -9.04 3.79 -5.41
C HIS A 351 -9.30 5.23 -5.82
N MET A 352 -8.56 5.72 -6.82
CA MET A 352 -8.68 7.10 -7.27
C MET A 352 -9.95 7.37 -8.09
N TYR A 353 -10.87 6.43 -8.24
CA TYR A 353 -12.09 6.66 -9.01
C TYR A 353 -13.18 5.73 -8.50
N LYS A 354 -14.28 6.33 -8.06
CA LYS A 354 -15.45 5.61 -7.54
C LYS A 354 -16.75 6.20 -8.08
N PHE A 355 -16.77 6.48 -9.39
CA PHE A 355 -17.93 7.05 -10.07
C PHE A 355 -18.46 8.33 -9.40
N ASP A 356 -17.58 9.12 -8.79
CA ASP A 356 -17.92 10.34 -8.04
C ASP A 356 -19.00 10.11 -6.95
N GLY A 357 -19.04 8.90 -6.38
CA GLY A 357 -20.06 8.49 -5.41
C GLY A 357 -21.38 8.01 -6.03
N ASP A 358 -21.55 8.08 -7.35
CA ASP A 358 -22.79 7.71 -8.05
C ASP A 358 -22.94 6.19 -8.18
N LEU A 359 -23.79 5.63 -7.31
CA LEU A 359 -24.11 4.20 -7.30
C LEU A 359 -24.84 3.73 -8.58
N ASN A 360 -25.60 4.60 -9.25
CA ASN A 360 -26.27 4.23 -10.49
C ASN A 360 -25.26 4.12 -11.64
N ALA A 361 -24.31 5.05 -11.72
CA ALA A 361 -23.22 4.99 -12.70
C ALA A 361 -22.34 3.74 -12.48
N TYR A 362 -22.00 3.44 -11.22
CA TYR A 362 -21.30 2.20 -10.87
C TYR A 362 -22.10 0.95 -11.26
N ASN A 363 -23.39 0.89 -10.94
CA ASN A 363 -24.23 -0.26 -11.29
C ASN A 363 -24.37 -0.43 -12.81
N ALA A 364 -24.38 0.65 -13.58
CA ALA A 364 -24.37 0.60 -15.04
C ALA A 364 -23.05 0.04 -15.58
N PHE A 365 -21.91 0.47 -15.02
CA PHE A 365 -20.59 -0.10 -15.33
C PHE A 365 -20.56 -1.60 -14.99
N LYS A 366 -20.93 -1.96 -13.77
CA LYS A 366 -20.98 -3.35 -13.30
C LYS A 366 -21.83 -4.23 -14.21
N THR A 367 -23.05 -3.80 -14.55
CA THR A 367 -23.95 -4.51 -15.47
C THR A 367 -23.32 -4.80 -16.83
N LYS A 368 -22.44 -3.93 -17.33
CA LYS A 368 -21.73 -4.13 -18.60
C LYS A 368 -20.57 -5.11 -18.48
N VAL A 369 -19.88 -5.12 -17.35
CA VAL A 369 -18.64 -5.89 -17.16
C VAL A 369 -18.89 -7.30 -16.64
N GLU A 370 -19.93 -7.50 -15.81
CA GLU A 370 -20.26 -8.80 -15.22
C GLU A 370 -20.43 -9.95 -16.24
N PRO A 371 -21.14 -9.77 -17.37
CA PRO A 371 -21.29 -10.85 -18.34
C PRO A 371 -19.96 -11.34 -18.92
N TRP A 372 -18.99 -10.42 -19.11
CA TRP A 372 -17.66 -10.78 -19.57
C TRP A 372 -16.87 -11.50 -18.47
N ILE A 373 -16.88 -11.01 -17.22
CA ILE A 373 -16.21 -11.70 -16.09
C ILE A 373 -16.72 -13.15 -15.95
N MET A 374 -18.03 -13.37 -16.11
CA MET A 374 -18.61 -14.71 -16.07
C MET A 374 -18.14 -15.58 -17.24
N ALA A 375 -17.97 -15.01 -18.43
CA ALA A 375 -17.49 -15.73 -19.61
C ALA A 375 -16.02 -16.13 -19.51
N GLU A 376 -15.20 -15.40 -18.75
CA GLU A 376 -13.78 -15.70 -18.56
C GLU A 376 -13.51 -16.92 -17.67
N GLN A 377 -14.52 -17.53 -17.03
CA GLN A 377 -14.37 -18.72 -16.17
C GLN A 377 -13.92 -19.99 -16.95
N GLN A 378 -14.14 -20.01 -18.26
CA GLN A 378 -13.87 -21.15 -19.14
C GLN A 378 -12.37 -21.37 -19.38
#